data_AF-A0A498N5R1-F1
#
_entry.id   AF-A0A498N5R1-F1
#
_cell.length_a   1.000
_cell.length_b   1.000
_cell.length_c   1.000
_cell.angle_alpha   90.00
_cell.angle_beta   90.00
_cell.angle_gamma   90.00
#
_symmetry.space_group_name_H-M   'P 1'
#
loop_
_entity.id
_entity.type
_entity.pdbx_description
1 polymer ?
#
loop_
_entity_poly.entity_id
_entity_poly.type
_entity_poly.pdbx_seq_one_letter_code
_entity_poly.pdbx_strand_id
1 'polypeptide(L)'
;MRLECGSFALIVLTFCISLVFLYFWSEARNDYNDFDWFNFGNLGFWFPWSIVLLILAIFLFTYVAVLLVTAPYLHIGGVVLMTLLSWPIAFHVFRINMKVRRMAILVLYITVLVTLYLVPLGMYSPCIKERSSLGSAPALIGHRGAPMLAPENTYMSFEKALAAGADGLETDVTISYDGIPFLMHDKNLRRTTNVKDVFPNWTHTSPAMFTWRELQNLNAGSWFFSQDPFGTASSLSVDERLQAQNQSVCTLRDFLDLAAQHEKLVIFDLYRPPRGHPYRDDWISRTLDVIQNESSIHSSQVWWLPPELREFVQEIDPELQQTTAEQAPVEDLQLRHISRLNIHYSSMSEKEISTNLYVISEPWLYSLAWCAGAHSVATNAVHILKNLQKPLFLMTLDEYRLMWILTDIASLILVVLIFVFHGWRERGLALSVDSSSVLENRSYRQFRTEVNDVWSLSNMSASDKQEPDA
;
A
#
# COMPACT_ATOMS: atom_id res chain seq x y z
N MET A 1 -12.94 -19.66 9.24
CA MET A 1 -13.62 -20.44 8.19
C MET A 1 -15.10 -20.12 7.90
N ARG A 2 -15.97 -19.71 8.85
CA ARG A 2 -17.36 -19.27 8.50
C ARG A 2 -17.58 -17.75 8.37
N LEU A 3 -16.63 -16.93 8.82
CA LEU A 3 -16.63 -15.47 8.61
C LEU A 3 -15.83 -15.02 7.37
N GLU A 4 -15.16 -15.95 6.68
CA GLU A 4 -14.38 -15.68 5.47
C GLU A 4 -15.27 -15.35 4.26
N CYS A 5 -16.44 -15.99 4.14
CA CYS A 5 -17.37 -15.75 3.04
C CYS A 5 -18.03 -14.37 3.09
N GLY A 6 -18.20 -13.76 4.27
CA GLY A 6 -18.84 -12.45 4.42
C GLY A 6 -17.94 -11.31 3.96
N SER A 7 -16.68 -11.30 4.41
CA SER A 7 -15.67 -10.34 4.00
C SER A 7 -15.27 -10.54 2.54
N PHE A 8 -15.20 -11.79 2.06
CA PHE A 8 -15.00 -12.09 0.64
C PHE A 8 -16.18 -11.61 -0.20
N ALA A 9 -17.43 -11.81 0.23
CA ALA A 9 -18.59 -11.29 -0.47
C ALA A 9 -18.61 -9.75 -0.50
N LEU A 10 -18.14 -9.08 0.55
CA LEU A 10 -18.03 -7.62 0.59
C LEU A 10 -16.93 -7.11 -0.33
N ILE A 11 -15.79 -7.80 -0.41
CA ILE A 11 -14.70 -7.51 -1.34
C ILE A 11 -15.13 -7.78 -2.78
N VAL A 12 -15.81 -8.90 -3.05
CA VAL A 12 -16.38 -9.24 -4.35
C VAL A 12 -17.46 -8.23 -4.74
N LEU A 13 -18.31 -7.80 -3.81
CA LEU A 13 -19.29 -6.75 -4.05
C LEU A 13 -18.59 -5.42 -4.38
N THR A 14 -17.53 -5.07 -3.66
CA THR A 14 -16.74 -3.85 -3.90
C THR A 14 -15.98 -3.93 -5.23
N PHE A 15 -15.49 -5.11 -5.61
CA PHE A 15 -14.88 -5.41 -6.90
C PHE A 15 -15.90 -5.34 -8.04
N CYS A 16 -17.10 -5.88 -7.86
CA CYS A 16 -18.20 -5.79 -8.82
C CYS A 16 -18.68 -4.34 -8.97
N ILE A 17 -18.78 -3.57 -7.88
CA ILE A 17 -19.11 -2.15 -7.93
C ILE A 17 -18.01 -1.36 -8.65
N SER A 18 -16.74 -1.70 -8.43
CA SER A 18 -15.64 -1.05 -9.16
C SER A 18 -15.51 -1.52 -10.62
N LEU A 19 -15.95 -2.72 -10.98
CA LEU A 19 -16.14 -3.16 -12.38
C LEU A 19 -17.31 -2.43 -13.06
N VAL A 20 -18.42 -2.23 -12.36
CA VAL A 20 -19.53 -1.37 -12.84
C VAL A 20 -19.02 0.05 -13.02
N PHE A 21 -18.20 0.56 -12.11
CA PHE A 21 -17.57 1.86 -12.23
C PHE A 21 -16.55 1.93 -13.37
N LEU A 22 -15.80 0.85 -13.64
CA LEU A 22 -14.90 0.71 -14.80
C LEU A 22 -15.66 0.60 -16.12
N TYR A 23 -16.84 -0.02 -16.12
CA TYR A 23 -17.75 -0.03 -17.26
C TYR A 23 -18.31 1.38 -17.52
N PHE A 24 -18.78 2.08 -16.49
CA PHE A 24 -19.19 3.48 -16.62
C PHE A 24 -18.03 4.41 -17.00
N TRP A 25 -16.81 4.13 -16.52
CA TRP A 25 -15.57 4.79 -16.97
C TRP A 25 -15.27 4.48 -18.44
N SER A 26 -15.46 3.24 -18.89
CA SER A 26 -15.26 2.83 -20.27
C SER A 26 -16.26 3.51 -21.21
N GLU A 27 -17.52 3.59 -20.80
CA GLU A 27 -18.58 4.33 -21.51
C GLU A 27 -18.30 5.86 -21.48
N ALA A 28 -17.91 6.43 -20.34
CA ALA A 28 -17.57 7.85 -20.22
C ALA A 28 -16.26 8.22 -20.95
N ARG A 29 -15.31 7.30 -21.08
CA ARG A 29 -14.09 7.48 -21.87
C ARG A 29 -14.37 7.40 -23.37
N ASN A 30 -15.41 6.66 -23.76
CA ASN A 30 -15.85 6.55 -25.14
C ASN A 30 -16.63 7.80 -25.60
N ASP A 31 -17.18 8.58 -24.67
CA ASP A 31 -17.80 9.88 -24.99
C ASP A 31 -17.68 10.92 -23.85
N TYR A 32 -16.47 11.47 -23.69
CA TYR A 32 -16.16 12.48 -22.66
C TYR A 32 -17.06 13.72 -22.73
N ASN A 33 -17.56 14.06 -23.93
CA ASN A 33 -18.37 15.24 -24.13
C ASN A 33 -19.82 15.04 -23.69
N ASP A 34 -20.38 13.84 -23.86
CA ASP A 34 -21.80 13.58 -23.63
C ASP A 34 -22.20 13.57 -22.15
N PHE A 35 -21.33 13.08 -21.25
CA PHE A 35 -21.64 13.07 -19.81
C PHE A 35 -21.67 14.49 -19.21
N ASP A 36 -20.68 15.32 -19.53
CA ASP A 36 -20.66 16.70 -19.05
C ASP A 36 -21.73 17.54 -19.78
N TRP A 37 -22.05 17.25 -21.06
CA TRP A 37 -23.19 17.84 -21.78
C TRP A 37 -24.55 17.46 -21.22
N PHE A 38 -24.76 16.20 -20.84
CA PHE A 38 -25.99 15.75 -20.20
C PHE A 38 -26.21 16.48 -18.87
N ASN A 39 -25.16 16.62 -18.07
CA ASN A 39 -25.22 17.38 -16.83
C ASN A 39 -25.43 18.88 -17.09
N PHE A 40 -24.79 19.46 -18.12
CA PHE A 40 -25.03 20.83 -18.55
C PHE A 40 -26.48 21.08 -18.96
N GLY A 41 -27.06 20.18 -19.77
CA GLY A 41 -28.44 20.27 -20.25
C GLY A 41 -29.47 20.22 -19.11
N ASN A 42 -29.16 19.51 -18.03
CA ASN A 42 -30.04 19.40 -16.86
C ASN A 42 -29.80 20.49 -15.80
N LEU A 43 -28.56 20.91 -15.60
CA LEU A 43 -28.17 21.84 -14.53
C LEU A 43 -28.07 23.29 -15.00
N GLY A 44 -27.99 23.51 -16.31
CA GLY A 44 -27.94 24.84 -16.93
C GLY A 44 -26.60 25.57 -16.83
N PHE A 45 -25.54 24.95 -16.27
CA PHE A 45 -24.20 25.52 -16.21
C PHE A 45 -23.13 24.45 -16.45
N TRP A 46 -22.03 24.84 -17.12
CA TRP A 46 -21.00 23.90 -17.55
C TRP A 46 -19.97 23.69 -16.44
N PHE A 47 -19.70 22.43 -16.09
CA PHE A 47 -18.71 22.07 -15.09
C PHE A 47 -18.16 20.67 -15.38
N PRO A 48 -16.84 20.43 -15.26
CA PRO A 48 -16.20 19.17 -15.64
C PRO A 48 -16.36 18.11 -14.53
N TRP A 49 -17.58 17.61 -14.37
CA TRP A 49 -17.93 16.61 -13.35
C TRP A 49 -17.14 15.31 -13.52
N SER A 50 -16.83 14.96 -14.77
CA SER A 50 -15.96 13.85 -15.13
C SER A 50 -14.57 13.90 -14.44
N ILE A 51 -13.93 15.08 -14.39
CA ILE A 51 -12.62 15.29 -13.76
C ILE A 51 -12.72 15.20 -12.23
N VAL A 52 -13.80 15.71 -11.64
CA VAL A 52 -14.03 15.60 -10.18
C VAL A 52 -14.21 14.14 -9.76
N LEU A 53 -14.94 13.36 -10.55
CA LEU A 53 -15.12 11.92 -10.32
C LEU A 53 -13.80 11.15 -10.50
N LEU A 54 -12.97 11.53 -11.47
CA LEU A 54 -11.62 10.99 -11.66
C LEU A 54 -10.73 11.20 -10.43
N ILE A 55 -10.69 12.43 -9.92
CA ILE A 55 -9.90 12.78 -8.73
C ILE A 55 -10.42 12.00 -7.52
N LEU A 56 -11.74 11.93 -7.32
CA LEU A 56 -12.37 11.13 -6.26
C LEU A 56 -12.04 9.64 -6.36
N ALA A 57 -12.03 9.06 -7.55
CA ALA A 57 -11.71 7.66 -7.78
C ALA A 57 -10.23 7.36 -7.48
N ILE A 58 -9.32 8.25 -7.87
CA ILE A 58 -7.89 8.14 -7.54
C ILE A 58 -7.71 8.22 -6.02
N PHE A 59 -8.32 9.21 -5.37
CA PHE A 59 -8.28 9.31 -3.90
C PHE A 59 -8.86 8.07 -3.22
N LEU A 60 -9.97 7.52 -3.71
CA LEU A 60 -10.61 6.33 -3.14
C LEU A 60 -9.74 5.07 -3.33
N PHE A 61 -9.10 4.91 -4.48
CA PHE A 61 -8.21 3.77 -4.76
C PHE A 61 -6.92 3.84 -3.94
N THR A 62 -6.29 5.03 -3.87
CA THR A 62 -5.14 5.27 -3.00
C THR A 62 -5.51 5.10 -1.52
N TYR A 63 -6.70 5.54 -1.13
CA TYR A 63 -7.26 5.31 0.21
C TYR A 63 -7.39 3.82 0.48
N VAL A 64 -8.10 3.04 -0.34
CA VAL A 64 -8.27 1.56 -0.23
C VAL A 64 -6.92 0.83 -0.09
N ALA A 65 -5.90 1.25 -0.85
CA ALA A 65 -4.55 0.69 -0.74
C ALA A 65 -3.86 1.01 0.60
N VAL A 66 -4.06 2.22 1.15
CA VAL A 66 -3.60 2.60 2.49
C VAL A 66 -4.40 1.87 3.59
N LEU A 67 -5.70 1.61 3.40
CA LEU A 67 -6.57 0.93 4.38
C LEU A 67 -6.09 -0.49 4.73
N LEU A 68 -5.51 -1.20 3.76
CA LEU A 68 -5.03 -2.56 3.93
C LEU A 68 -3.78 -2.65 4.82
N VAL A 69 -3.06 -1.53 5.02
CA VAL A 69 -1.79 -1.48 5.75
C VAL A 69 -1.95 -0.88 7.15
N THR A 70 -2.89 0.06 7.36
CA THR A 70 -3.05 0.81 8.61
C THR A 70 -4.41 0.61 9.28
N ALA A 71 -5.02 -0.57 9.11
CA ALA A 71 -6.42 -0.84 9.41
C ALA A 71 -6.92 -0.36 10.81
N PRO A 72 -6.18 -0.52 11.92
CA PRO A 72 -6.59 0.01 13.23
C PRO A 72 -6.68 1.55 13.30
N TYR A 73 -5.74 2.25 12.67
CA TYR A 73 -5.67 3.72 12.67
C TYR A 73 -6.69 4.33 11.72
N LEU A 74 -7.02 3.61 10.67
CA LEU A 74 -8.04 4.02 9.74
C LEU A 74 -9.44 3.98 10.36
N HIS A 75 -9.74 2.93 11.13
CA HIS A 75 -11.00 2.86 11.88
C HIS A 75 -11.21 4.14 12.70
N ILE A 76 -10.17 4.59 13.42
CA ILE A 76 -10.20 5.84 14.18
C ILE A 76 -10.49 7.03 13.25
N GLY A 77 -9.77 7.14 12.13
CA GLY A 77 -10.00 8.20 11.16
C GLY A 77 -11.43 8.23 10.60
N GLY A 78 -11.99 7.07 10.27
CA GLY A 78 -13.36 6.92 9.78
C GLY A 78 -14.41 7.28 10.83
N VAL A 79 -14.22 6.83 12.07
CA VAL A 79 -15.09 7.19 13.20
C VAL A 79 -15.04 8.70 13.44
N VAL A 80 -13.84 9.30 13.56
CA VAL A 80 -13.66 10.74 13.74
C VAL A 80 -14.33 11.54 12.63
N LEU A 81 -14.16 11.14 11.37
CA LEU A 81 -14.83 11.78 10.24
C LEU A 81 -16.35 11.72 10.36
N MET A 82 -16.91 10.57 10.72
CA MET A 82 -18.36 10.42 10.92
C MET A 82 -18.88 11.19 12.14
N THR A 83 -18.07 11.34 13.19
CA THR A 83 -18.37 12.22 14.31
C THR A 83 -18.42 13.68 13.85
N LEU A 84 -17.48 14.14 13.02
CA LEU A 84 -17.48 15.50 12.47
C LEU A 84 -18.67 15.74 11.54
N LEU A 85 -19.00 14.78 10.68
CA LEU A 85 -20.15 14.84 9.78
C LEU A 85 -21.50 14.83 10.52
N SER A 86 -21.53 14.41 11.79
CA SER A 86 -22.75 14.45 12.60
C SER A 86 -23.32 15.86 12.74
N TRP A 87 -22.48 16.91 12.69
CA TRP A 87 -22.91 18.31 12.80
C TRP A 87 -23.76 18.77 11.59
N PRO A 88 -23.25 18.76 10.35
CA PRO A 88 -24.06 19.13 9.18
C PRO A 88 -25.25 18.18 8.98
N ILE A 89 -25.13 16.90 9.33
CA ILE A 89 -26.22 15.92 9.23
C ILE A 89 -27.33 16.23 10.23
N ALA A 90 -27.01 16.45 11.52
CA ALA A 90 -27.99 16.83 12.53
C ALA A 90 -28.70 18.13 12.13
N PHE A 91 -27.94 19.13 11.69
CA PHE A 91 -28.50 20.37 11.17
C PHE A 91 -29.52 20.17 10.05
N HIS A 92 -29.18 19.33 9.06
CA HIS A 92 -30.07 19.07 7.92
C HIS A 92 -31.30 18.24 8.33
N VAL A 93 -31.13 17.22 9.16
CA VAL A 93 -32.21 16.32 9.63
C VAL A 93 -33.28 17.08 10.41
N PHE A 94 -32.93 18.08 11.22
CA PHE A 94 -33.92 18.87 11.96
C PHE A 94 -34.65 19.93 11.12
N ARG A 95 -34.11 20.32 9.96
CA ARG A 95 -34.73 21.29 9.04
C ARG A 95 -35.57 20.68 7.92
N ILE A 96 -35.43 19.38 7.65
CA ILE A 96 -36.24 18.69 6.63
C ILE A 96 -37.67 18.46 7.13
N ASN A 97 -38.65 18.99 6.40
CA ASN A 97 -40.08 18.79 6.68
C ASN A 97 -40.60 17.39 6.28
N MET A 98 -39.99 16.76 5.26
CA MET A 98 -40.43 15.47 4.72
C MET A 98 -39.95 14.31 5.59
N LYS A 99 -40.88 13.68 6.33
CA LYS A 99 -40.59 12.56 7.25
C LYS A 99 -39.81 11.41 6.58
N VAL A 100 -40.18 11.05 5.35
CA VAL A 100 -39.53 9.94 4.61
C VAL A 100 -38.05 10.24 4.33
N ARG A 101 -37.74 11.42 3.78
CA ARG A 101 -36.35 11.82 3.50
C ARG A 101 -35.52 11.97 4.78
N ARG A 102 -36.13 12.51 5.83
CA ARG A 102 -35.52 12.64 7.16
C ARG A 102 -35.13 11.27 7.73
N MET A 103 -36.05 10.29 7.69
CA MET A 103 -35.78 8.93 8.16
C MET A 103 -34.73 8.23 7.29
N ALA A 104 -34.77 8.40 5.96
CA ALA A 104 -33.79 7.79 5.07
C ALA A 104 -32.35 8.25 5.35
N ILE A 105 -32.12 9.56 5.54
CA ILE A 105 -30.78 10.11 5.85
C ILE A 105 -30.30 9.63 7.22
N LEU A 106 -31.19 9.62 8.22
CA LEU A 106 -30.85 9.17 9.57
C LEU A 106 -30.49 7.68 9.59
N VAL A 107 -31.29 6.84 8.93
CA VAL A 107 -31.03 5.41 8.82
C VAL A 107 -29.70 5.17 8.11
N LEU A 108 -29.45 5.81 6.97
CA LEU A 108 -28.19 5.69 6.24
C LEU A 108 -26.98 6.07 7.12
N TYR A 109 -27.05 7.21 7.81
CA TYR A 109 -25.99 7.67 8.70
C TYR A 109 -25.73 6.67 9.83
N ILE A 110 -26.79 6.21 10.52
CA ILE A 110 -26.68 5.24 11.61
C ILE A 110 -26.13 3.91 11.11
N THR A 111 -26.58 3.43 9.94
CA THR A 111 -26.07 2.19 9.34
C THR A 111 -24.57 2.29 9.09
N VAL A 112 -24.11 3.37 8.43
CA VAL A 112 -22.67 3.57 8.17
C VAL A 112 -21.88 3.66 9.48
N LEU A 113 -22.39 4.40 10.48
CA LEU A 113 -21.74 4.55 11.78
C LEU A 113 -21.65 3.22 12.55
N VAL A 114 -22.74 2.44 12.59
CA VAL A 114 -22.77 1.12 13.24
C VAL A 114 -21.85 0.14 12.51
N THR A 115 -21.84 0.16 11.18
CA THR A 115 -20.90 -0.66 10.42
C THR A 115 -19.47 -0.32 10.80
N LEU A 116 -19.10 0.98 10.87
CA LEU A 116 -17.76 1.39 11.27
C LEU A 116 -17.40 0.93 12.68
N TYR A 117 -18.29 1.05 13.67
CA TYR A 117 -18.06 0.54 15.03
C TYR A 117 -17.87 -0.98 15.09
N LEU A 118 -18.42 -1.72 14.13
CA LEU A 118 -18.29 -3.17 14.06
C LEU A 118 -17.09 -3.62 13.20
N VAL A 119 -16.49 -2.75 12.39
CA VAL A 119 -15.32 -3.08 11.54
C VAL A 119 -14.18 -3.72 12.34
N PRO A 120 -13.79 -3.23 13.54
CA PRO A 120 -12.71 -3.82 14.33
C PRO A 120 -12.88 -5.30 14.69
N LEU A 121 -14.11 -5.83 14.69
CA LEU A 121 -14.37 -7.27 14.90
C LEU A 121 -13.94 -8.15 13.73
N GLY A 122 -13.89 -7.59 12.52
CA GLY A 122 -13.52 -8.29 11.29
C GLY A 122 -12.11 -8.00 10.80
N MET A 123 -11.37 -7.10 11.47
CA MET A 123 -10.00 -6.75 11.09
C MET A 123 -9.00 -7.72 11.71
N TYR A 124 -8.17 -8.32 10.86
CA TYR A 124 -7.01 -9.09 11.28
C TYR A 124 -5.75 -8.34 10.88
N SER A 125 -4.81 -8.21 11.80
CA SER A 125 -3.46 -7.73 11.52
C SER A 125 -2.47 -8.62 12.26
N PRO A 126 -1.42 -9.12 11.59
CA PRO A 126 -0.34 -9.88 12.24
C PRO A 126 0.30 -9.12 13.40
N CYS A 127 0.26 -7.78 13.39
CA CYS A 127 0.84 -6.94 14.43
C CYS A 127 -0.07 -6.72 15.65
N ILE A 128 -1.29 -7.25 15.66
CA ILE A 128 -2.14 -7.29 16.85
C ILE A 128 -1.88 -8.63 17.55
N LYS A 129 -0.87 -8.66 18.42
CA LYS A 129 -0.47 -9.85 19.18
C LYS A 129 0.25 -9.47 20.47
N GLU A 130 0.35 -10.43 21.38
CA GLU A 130 1.11 -10.24 22.62
C GLU A 130 2.59 -10.02 22.33
N ARG A 131 3.21 -9.06 23.04
CA ARG A 131 4.63 -8.73 22.82
C ARG A 131 5.57 -9.90 23.07
N SER A 132 5.20 -10.79 24.00
CA SER A 132 5.94 -12.02 24.30
C SER A 132 5.90 -13.06 23.18
N SER A 133 4.93 -12.96 22.27
CA SER A 133 4.77 -13.86 21.11
C SER A 133 5.46 -13.35 19.85
N LEU A 134 6.07 -12.17 19.90
CA LEU A 134 6.85 -11.63 18.79
C LEU A 134 8.20 -12.35 18.74
N GLY A 135 8.54 -12.92 17.58
CA GLY A 135 9.84 -13.54 17.34
C GLY A 135 10.97 -12.52 17.25
N SER A 136 12.19 -13.01 17.01
CA SER A 136 13.34 -12.14 16.69
C SER A 136 13.09 -11.32 15.43
N ALA A 137 13.77 -10.18 15.31
CA ALA A 137 13.73 -9.37 14.10
C ALA A 137 14.15 -10.21 12.87
N PRO A 138 13.44 -10.11 11.73
CA PRO A 138 13.85 -10.79 10.51
C PRO A 138 15.26 -10.37 10.11
N ALA A 139 16.10 -11.34 9.76
CA ALA A 139 17.45 -11.10 9.25
C ALA A 139 17.39 -10.25 7.96
N LEU A 140 18.35 -9.34 7.80
CA LEU A 140 18.40 -8.43 6.64
C LEU A 140 19.37 -8.97 5.59
N ILE A 141 18.85 -9.33 4.42
CA ILE A 141 19.63 -9.73 3.26
C ILE A 141 19.76 -8.53 2.33
N GLY A 142 20.99 -8.08 2.05
CA GLY A 142 21.23 -6.93 1.18
C GLY A 142 20.91 -7.25 -0.28
N HIS A 143 19.77 -6.79 -0.78
CA HIS A 143 19.32 -7.03 -2.16
C HIS A 143 20.24 -6.30 -3.14
N ARG A 144 21.01 -7.05 -3.92
CA ARG A 144 22.12 -6.54 -4.76
C ARG A 144 23.14 -5.70 -4.00
N GLY A 145 23.33 -6.04 -2.73
CA GLY A 145 24.09 -5.27 -1.73
C GLY A 145 23.24 -4.19 -1.06
N ALA A 146 23.68 -2.93 -1.11
CA ALA A 146 22.99 -1.77 -0.57
C ALA A 146 22.74 -0.73 -1.68
N PRO A 147 21.80 -0.98 -2.59
CA PRO A 147 21.58 -0.16 -3.78
C PRO A 147 21.04 1.25 -3.47
N MET A 148 20.59 1.51 -2.24
CA MET A 148 20.33 2.88 -1.76
C MET A 148 21.59 3.65 -1.36
N LEU A 149 22.75 3.00 -1.21
CA LEU A 149 23.99 3.60 -0.74
C LEU A 149 25.13 3.49 -1.77
N ALA A 150 25.03 2.59 -2.74
CA ALA A 150 26.04 2.36 -3.76
C ALA A 150 25.42 1.71 -5.01
N PRO A 151 26.11 1.70 -6.16
CA PRO A 151 25.60 1.10 -7.38
C PRO A 151 25.37 -0.41 -7.22
N GLU A 152 24.17 -0.91 -7.53
CA GLU A 152 23.79 -2.32 -7.34
C GLU A 152 24.75 -3.34 -7.99
N ASN A 153 24.89 -4.54 -7.41
CA ASN A 153 25.75 -5.63 -7.91
C ASN A 153 27.23 -5.24 -8.13
N THR A 154 27.73 -4.27 -7.35
CA THR A 154 29.15 -3.89 -7.31
C THR A 154 29.77 -4.24 -5.97
N TYR A 155 31.10 -4.39 -5.94
CA TYR A 155 31.83 -4.70 -4.71
C TYR A 155 31.51 -3.69 -3.59
N MET A 156 31.50 -2.39 -3.90
CA MET A 156 31.15 -1.34 -2.93
C MET A 156 29.72 -1.50 -2.38
N SER A 157 28.76 -1.93 -3.20
CA SER A 157 27.39 -2.16 -2.74
C SER A 157 27.31 -3.24 -1.67
N PHE A 158 28.07 -4.33 -1.84
CA PHE A 158 28.15 -5.40 -0.86
C PHE A 158 28.88 -4.95 0.41
N GLU A 159 30.01 -4.23 0.29
CA GLU A 159 30.69 -3.64 1.44
C GLU A 159 29.77 -2.72 2.24
N LYS A 160 28.97 -1.89 1.56
CA LYS A 160 27.99 -0.99 2.20
C LYS A 160 26.87 -1.74 2.90
N ALA A 161 26.39 -2.84 2.34
CA ALA A 161 25.40 -3.69 3.01
C ALA A 161 25.96 -4.31 4.29
N LEU A 162 27.19 -4.86 4.22
CA LEU A 162 27.87 -5.43 5.38
C LEU A 162 28.12 -4.38 6.46
N ALA A 163 28.61 -3.20 6.09
CA ALA A 163 28.83 -2.07 7.00
C ALA A 163 27.52 -1.56 7.63
N ALA A 164 26.39 -1.65 6.90
CA ALA A 164 25.06 -1.33 7.41
C ALA A 164 24.46 -2.42 8.32
N GLY A 165 25.15 -3.55 8.51
CA GLY A 165 24.73 -4.62 9.40
C GLY A 165 23.83 -5.67 8.73
N ALA A 166 23.99 -5.90 7.43
CA ALA A 166 23.34 -7.01 6.73
C ALA A 166 23.78 -8.36 7.33
N ASP A 167 22.82 -9.28 7.44
CA ASP A 167 23.01 -10.64 7.92
C ASP A 167 23.30 -11.63 6.77
N GLY A 168 23.01 -11.21 5.53
CA GLY A 168 23.40 -11.91 4.31
C GLY A 168 23.38 -10.96 3.10
N LEU A 169 23.79 -11.46 1.94
CA LEU A 169 23.82 -10.71 0.69
C LEU A 169 23.06 -11.45 -0.41
N GLU A 170 22.37 -10.70 -1.26
CA GLU A 170 21.67 -11.21 -2.42
C GLU A 170 22.23 -10.60 -3.70
N THR A 171 22.25 -11.38 -4.79
CA THR A 171 22.72 -10.92 -6.10
C THR A 171 22.10 -11.71 -7.25
N ASP A 172 22.34 -11.24 -8.47
CA ASP A 172 21.96 -11.88 -9.71
C ASP A 172 23.20 -12.39 -10.47
N VAL A 173 23.23 -13.65 -10.88
CA VAL A 173 24.39 -14.28 -11.52
C VAL A 173 24.08 -14.67 -12.96
N THR A 174 25.02 -14.38 -13.86
CA THR A 174 25.08 -14.96 -15.20
C THR A 174 26.53 -15.32 -15.56
N ILE A 175 26.78 -15.84 -16.75
CA ILE A 175 28.11 -16.30 -17.17
C ILE A 175 28.53 -15.56 -18.44
N SER A 176 29.77 -15.07 -18.48
CA SER A 176 30.37 -14.44 -19.65
C SER A 176 30.62 -15.45 -20.77
N TYR A 177 30.85 -14.95 -21.98
CA TYR A 177 31.05 -15.78 -23.17
C TYR A 177 32.22 -16.76 -23.03
N ASP A 178 33.23 -16.37 -22.27
CA ASP A 178 34.44 -17.12 -21.93
C ASP A 178 34.38 -17.84 -20.56
N GLY A 179 33.19 -17.96 -19.95
CA GLY A 179 32.95 -18.90 -18.85
C GLY A 179 33.17 -18.37 -17.44
N ILE A 180 33.26 -17.04 -17.25
CA ILE A 180 33.41 -16.40 -15.95
C ILE A 180 32.03 -16.02 -15.41
N PRO A 181 31.57 -16.60 -14.28
CA PRO A 181 30.34 -16.14 -13.64
C PRO A 181 30.50 -14.74 -13.05
N PHE A 182 29.54 -13.87 -13.33
CA PHE A 182 29.55 -12.46 -12.94
C PHE A 182 28.16 -11.95 -12.59
N LEU A 183 28.12 -10.76 -11.99
CA LEU A 183 26.90 -10.22 -11.39
C LEU A 183 26.18 -9.24 -12.32
N MET A 184 24.93 -9.56 -12.69
CA MET A 184 24.09 -8.69 -13.52
C MET A 184 22.62 -9.12 -13.47
N HIS A 185 21.74 -8.18 -13.13
CA HIS A 185 20.29 -8.41 -13.10
C HIS A 185 19.63 -8.33 -14.48
N ASP A 186 20.01 -7.30 -15.26
CA ASP A 186 19.28 -6.93 -16.45
C ASP A 186 19.64 -7.83 -17.65
N LYS A 187 18.71 -7.97 -18.60
CA LYS A 187 18.95 -8.67 -19.86
C LYS A 187 19.86 -7.91 -20.85
N ASN A 188 20.33 -6.72 -20.48
CA ASN A 188 21.29 -5.90 -21.22
C ASN A 188 22.04 -4.97 -20.26
N LEU A 189 23.12 -4.34 -20.73
CA LEU A 189 24.03 -3.57 -19.89
C LEU A 189 23.68 -2.06 -19.80
N ARG A 190 22.55 -1.61 -20.38
CA ARG A 190 22.30 -0.17 -20.62
C ARG A 190 21.97 0.64 -19.36
N ARG A 191 21.34 0.01 -18.36
CA ARG A 191 20.87 0.70 -17.16
C ARG A 191 22.00 0.92 -16.17
N THR A 192 22.83 -0.11 -15.98
CA THR A 192 23.82 -0.18 -14.90
C THR A 192 25.27 -0.05 -15.39
N THR A 193 25.50 0.26 -16.68
CA THR A 193 26.86 0.49 -17.19
C THR A 193 26.93 1.59 -18.26
N ASN A 194 28.16 1.93 -18.67
CA ASN A 194 28.46 2.80 -19.82
C ASN A 194 28.56 2.04 -21.17
N VAL A 195 27.90 0.89 -21.35
CA VAL A 195 27.96 0.10 -22.60
C VAL A 195 27.62 0.90 -23.86
N LYS A 196 26.79 1.95 -23.75
CA LYS A 196 26.44 2.82 -24.89
C LYS A 196 27.64 3.57 -25.45
N ASP A 197 28.61 3.89 -24.59
CA ASP A 197 29.80 4.66 -24.96
C ASP A 197 30.92 3.72 -25.42
N VAL A 198 31.08 2.56 -24.77
CA VAL A 198 32.16 1.61 -25.06
C VAL A 198 31.82 0.65 -26.21
N PHE A 199 30.58 0.16 -26.27
CA PHE A 199 30.10 -0.80 -27.27
C PHE A 199 28.73 -0.39 -27.84
N PRO A 200 28.63 0.74 -28.57
CA PRO A 200 27.35 1.31 -29.01
C PRO A 200 26.48 0.35 -29.84
N ASN A 201 27.12 -0.51 -30.65
CA ASN A 201 26.43 -1.47 -31.50
C ASN A 201 25.87 -2.68 -30.73
N TRP A 202 26.28 -2.90 -29.49
CA TRP A 202 25.95 -4.10 -28.69
C TRP A 202 25.09 -3.77 -27.46
N THR A 203 24.48 -2.59 -27.45
CA THR A 203 23.71 -2.09 -26.29
C THR A 203 22.50 -2.95 -25.93
N HIS A 204 21.93 -3.67 -26.89
CA HIS A 204 20.79 -4.58 -26.68
C HIS A 204 21.22 -6.06 -26.55
N THR A 205 22.52 -6.33 -26.65
CA THR A 205 23.07 -7.67 -26.55
C THR A 205 23.00 -8.14 -25.09
N SER A 206 22.74 -9.43 -24.91
CA SER A 206 22.77 -10.06 -23.58
C SER A 206 24.15 -9.89 -22.93
N PRO A 207 24.25 -9.56 -21.64
CA PRO A 207 25.52 -9.47 -20.93
C PRO A 207 26.38 -10.73 -21.06
N ALA A 208 25.73 -11.91 -21.12
CA ALA A 208 26.40 -13.20 -21.27
C ALA A 208 27.15 -13.37 -22.61
N MET A 209 26.84 -12.55 -23.62
CA MET A 209 27.53 -12.64 -24.93
C MET A 209 28.82 -11.82 -24.99
N PHE A 210 29.19 -11.14 -23.91
CA PHE A 210 30.46 -10.43 -23.78
C PHE A 210 31.49 -11.35 -23.12
N THR A 211 32.75 -11.26 -23.54
CA THR A 211 33.87 -11.86 -22.82
C THR A 211 34.13 -11.11 -21.51
N TRP A 212 34.77 -11.76 -20.55
CA TRP A 212 35.09 -11.13 -19.27
C TRP A 212 35.94 -9.87 -19.46
N ARG A 213 36.92 -9.90 -20.36
CA ARG A 213 37.76 -8.74 -20.67
C ARG A 213 36.97 -7.56 -21.24
N GLU A 214 35.91 -7.80 -22.00
CA GLU A 214 35.04 -6.73 -22.48
C GLU A 214 34.18 -6.15 -21.35
N LEU A 215 33.65 -7.02 -20.48
CA LEU A 215 32.89 -6.59 -19.30
C LEU A 215 33.75 -5.76 -18.32
N GLN A 216 35.03 -6.11 -18.15
CA GLN A 216 35.98 -5.36 -17.32
C GLN A 216 36.24 -3.92 -17.84
N ASN A 217 36.03 -3.66 -19.13
CA ASN A 217 36.18 -2.32 -19.69
C ASN A 217 34.97 -1.41 -19.40
N LEU A 218 33.89 -1.96 -18.85
CA LEU A 218 32.69 -1.20 -18.51
C LEU A 218 32.78 -0.59 -17.12
N ASN A 219 32.30 0.63 -17.02
CA ASN A 219 32.05 1.29 -15.75
C ASN A 219 30.63 0.94 -15.28
N ALA A 220 30.52 0.31 -14.10
CA ALA A 220 29.26 -0.12 -13.49
C ALA A 220 28.78 0.81 -12.37
N GLY A 221 29.39 2.00 -12.24
CA GLY A 221 29.19 2.90 -11.10
C GLY A 221 28.60 4.26 -11.43
N SER A 222 29.08 4.90 -12.49
CA SER A 222 28.75 6.28 -12.85
C SER A 222 27.26 6.51 -13.10
N TRP A 223 26.55 5.49 -13.59
CA TRP A 223 25.11 5.55 -13.85
C TRP A 223 24.31 5.92 -12.59
N PHE A 224 24.78 5.51 -11.41
CA PHE A 224 24.10 5.68 -10.13
C PHE A 224 23.81 7.16 -9.82
N PHE A 225 24.74 8.06 -10.16
CA PHE A 225 24.57 9.50 -9.95
C PHE A 225 23.73 10.17 -11.03
N SER A 226 23.77 9.65 -12.25
CA SER A 226 22.97 10.19 -13.36
C SER A 226 21.48 9.85 -13.25
N GLN A 227 21.16 8.69 -12.67
CA GLN A 227 19.79 8.19 -12.54
C GLN A 227 19.22 8.39 -11.14
N ASP A 228 20.07 8.43 -10.11
CA ASP A 228 19.70 8.54 -8.69
C ASP A 228 18.44 7.74 -8.33
N PRO A 229 18.47 6.40 -8.51
CA PRO A 229 17.27 5.57 -8.51
C PRO A 229 16.46 5.63 -7.20
N PHE A 230 17.11 6.03 -6.10
CA PHE A 230 16.50 6.14 -4.77
C PHE A 230 16.52 7.56 -4.20
N GLY A 231 17.01 8.56 -4.93
CA GLY A 231 17.15 9.93 -4.42
C GLY A 231 18.21 10.08 -3.31
N THR A 232 19.12 9.12 -3.20
CA THR A 232 20.09 9.01 -2.09
C THR A 232 21.52 9.31 -2.51
N ALA A 233 21.81 9.43 -3.81
CA ALA A 233 23.17 9.63 -4.31
C ALA A 233 23.81 10.93 -3.74
N SER A 234 22.99 11.93 -3.43
CA SER A 234 23.44 13.17 -2.81
C SER A 234 23.92 13.03 -1.36
N SER A 235 23.54 11.95 -0.66
CA SER A 235 23.93 11.72 0.75
C SER A 235 25.37 11.21 0.91
N LEU A 236 25.98 10.70 -0.17
CA LEU A 236 27.35 10.20 -0.16
C LEU A 236 28.37 11.34 -0.01
N SER A 237 29.40 11.10 0.80
CA SER A 237 30.59 11.96 0.93
C SER A 237 31.39 12.00 -0.37
N VAL A 238 32.29 12.98 -0.50
CA VAL A 238 33.10 13.15 -1.73
C VAL A 238 33.90 11.89 -2.08
N ASP A 239 34.53 11.27 -1.08
CA ASP A 239 35.34 10.06 -1.29
C ASP A 239 34.47 8.86 -1.69
N GLU A 240 33.32 8.68 -1.04
CA GLU A 240 32.36 7.64 -1.39
C GLU A 240 31.79 7.84 -2.81
N ARG A 241 31.57 9.08 -3.23
CA ARG A 241 31.14 9.39 -4.60
C ARG A 241 32.19 8.98 -5.62
N LEU A 242 33.46 9.30 -5.37
CA LEU A 242 34.56 8.92 -6.26
C LEU A 242 34.68 7.40 -6.35
N GLN A 243 34.58 6.68 -5.22
CA GLN A 243 34.59 5.21 -5.20
C GLN A 243 33.39 4.64 -5.96
N ALA A 244 32.19 5.14 -5.71
CA ALA A 244 30.95 4.69 -6.35
C ALA A 244 30.95 4.94 -7.85
N GLN A 245 31.51 6.06 -8.33
CA GLN A 245 31.63 6.35 -9.75
C GLN A 245 32.59 5.40 -10.46
N ASN A 246 33.61 4.89 -9.75
CA ASN A 246 34.67 4.05 -10.32
C ASN A 246 34.49 2.55 -9.99
N GLN A 247 33.26 2.05 -10.05
CA GLN A 247 32.97 0.62 -9.90
C GLN A 247 33.05 -0.12 -11.24
N SER A 248 33.49 -1.38 -11.20
CA SER A 248 33.47 -2.33 -12.31
C SER A 248 32.37 -3.38 -12.14
N VAL A 249 32.08 -4.15 -13.20
CA VAL A 249 31.28 -5.37 -13.08
C VAL A 249 31.98 -6.33 -12.11
N CYS A 250 31.22 -6.93 -11.20
CA CYS A 250 31.74 -7.80 -10.14
C CYS A 250 31.65 -9.28 -10.56
N THR A 251 32.65 -10.10 -10.21
CA THR A 251 32.57 -11.55 -10.43
C THR A 251 31.75 -12.23 -9.33
N LEU A 252 31.24 -13.43 -9.61
CA LEU A 252 30.66 -14.27 -8.56
C LEU A 252 31.69 -14.60 -7.47
N ARG A 253 32.92 -14.91 -7.87
CA ARG A 253 34.00 -15.26 -6.94
C ARG A 253 34.27 -14.15 -5.92
N ASP A 254 34.46 -12.91 -6.38
CA ASP A 254 34.75 -11.77 -5.49
C ASP A 254 33.61 -11.53 -4.50
N PHE A 255 32.36 -11.72 -4.94
CA PHE A 255 31.19 -11.64 -4.09
C PHE A 255 31.14 -12.75 -3.02
N LEU A 256 31.40 -14.00 -3.42
CA LEU A 256 31.43 -15.14 -2.50
C LEU A 256 32.57 -15.00 -1.48
N ASP A 257 33.75 -14.57 -1.93
CA ASP A 257 34.91 -14.35 -1.07
C ASP A 257 34.64 -13.22 -0.06
N LEU A 258 34.01 -12.13 -0.49
CA LEU A 258 33.61 -11.06 0.42
C LEU A 258 32.59 -11.56 1.47
N ALA A 259 31.61 -12.35 1.07
CA ALA A 259 30.65 -12.92 2.02
C ALA A 259 31.30 -13.91 3.00
N ALA A 260 32.23 -14.74 2.52
CA ALA A 260 32.99 -15.70 3.32
C ALA A 260 33.85 -15.00 4.39
N GLN A 261 34.57 -13.94 4.01
CA GLN A 261 35.39 -13.13 4.92
C GLN A 261 34.60 -12.53 6.09
N HIS A 262 33.31 -12.27 5.88
CA HIS A 262 32.40 -11.71 6.88
C HIS A 262 31.46 -12.76 7.51
N GLU A 263 31.65 -14.04 7.21
CA GLU A 263 30.83 -15.17 7.68
C GLU A 263 29.33 -14.95 7.41
N LYS A 264 28.99 -14.44 6.21
CA LYS A 264 27.62 -14.11 5.82
C LYS A 264 27.01 -15.15 4.89
N LEU A 265 25.68 -15.22 4.93
CA LEU A 265 24.89 -16.03 4.01
C LEU A 265 24.78 -15.32 2.66
N VAL A 266 24.70 -16.09 1.59
CA VAL A 266 24.44 -15.57 0.25
C VAL A 266 23.25 -16.26 -0.38
N ILE A 267 22.51 -15.51 -1.18
CA ILE A 267 21.46 -16.03 -2.06
C ILE A 267 21.64 -15.39 -3.43
N PHE A 268 21.36 -16.12 -4.50
CA PHE A 268 21.38 -15.54 -5.82
C PHE A 268 20.41 -16.18 -6.78
N ASP A 269 19.92 -15.38 -7.72
CA ASP A 269 19.31 -15.86 -8.96
C ASP A 269 20.40 -16.28 -9.95
N LEU A 270 20.20 -17.40 -10.66
CA LEU A 270 21.14 -17.89 -11.66
C LEU A 270 20.50 -17.91 -13.05
N TYR A 271 20.93 -17.00 -13.92
CA TYR A 271 20.39 -16.87 -15.26
C TYR A 271 21.10 -17.77 -16.27
N ARG A 272 20.32 -18.65 -16.89
CA ARG A 272 20.80 -19.49 -17.99
C ARG A 272 21.22 -18.64 -19.20
N PRO A 273 22.44 -18.83 -19.74
CA PRO A 273 22.90 -18.10 -20.93
C PRO A 273 21.99 -18.30 -22.18
N PRO A 274 22.00 -17.35 -23.12
CA PRO A 274 21.18 -17.41 -24.33
C PRO A 274 21.61 -18.55 -25.28
N ARG A 275 20.75 -18.89 -26.25
CA ARG A 275 21.04 -19.91 -27.26
C ARG A 275 22.33 -19.58 -28.03
N GLY A 276 23.16 -20.59 -28.27
CA GLY A 276 24.45 -20.45 -28.95
C GLY A 276 25.62 -20.05 -28.03
N HIS A 277 25.37 -19.82 -26.74
CA HIS A 277 26.42 -19.56 -25.77
C HIS A 277 27.18 -20.86 -25.40
N PRO A 278 28.53 -20.87 -25.32
CA PRO A 278 29.32 -22.08 -25.06
C PRO A 278 28.96 -22.79 -23.75
N TYR A 279 28.71 -22.02 -22.69
CA TYR A 279 28.36 -22.54 -21.36
C TYR A 279 26.85 -22.67 -21.11
N ARG A 280 26.02 -22.62 -22.16
CA ARG A 280 24.57 -22.62 -22.00
C ARG A 280 24.04 -23.86 -21.29
N ASP A 281 24.70 -25.00 -21.47
CA ASP A 281 24.24 -26.29 -20.94
C ASP A 281 25.04 -26.74 -19.70
N ASP A 282 26.16 -26.08 -19.41
CA ASP A 282 27.04 -26.35 -18.25
C ASP A 282 27.05 -25.21 -17.21
N TRP A 283 26.16 -24.22 -17.31
CA TRP A 283 26.17 -23.03 -16.46
C TRP A 283 26.01 -23.34 -14.95
N ILE A 284 25.23 -24.37 -14.61
CA ILE A 284 25.07 -24.83 -13.22
C ILE A 284 26.39 -25.44 -12.74
N SER A 285 26.95 -26.40 -13.47
CA SER A 285 28.23 -27.04 -13.13
C SER A 285 29.36 -26.02 -13.00
N ARG A 286 29.41 -25.03 -13.90
CA ARG A 286 30.41 -23.95 -13.82
C ARG A 286 30.23 -23.06 -12.58
N THR A 287 28.98 -22.80 -12.19
CA THR A 287 28.68 -22.03 -10.97
C THR A 287 29.07 -22.81 -9.72
N LEU A 288 28.78 -24.12 -9.68
CA LEU A 288 29.19 -25.01 -8.60
C LEU A 288 30.72 -25.09 -8.47
N ASP A 289 31.44 -25.18 -9.58
CA ASP A 289 32.90 -25.20 -9.59
C ASP A 289 33.50 -23.92 -8.97
N VAL A 290 32.90 -22.74 -9.23
CA VAL A 290 33.31 -21.50 -8.56
C VAL A 290 33.05 -21.56 -7.05
N ILE A 291 31.89 -22.06 -6.62
CA ILE A 291 31.54 -22.18 -5.20
C ILE A 291 32.51 -23.13 -4.49
N GLN A 292 32.72 -24.31 -5.04
CA GLN A 292 33.45 -25.40 -4.39
C GLN A 292 34.97 -25.27 -4.46
N ASN A 293 35.49 -24.79 -5.60
CA ASN A 293 36.92 -24.91 -5.92
C ASN A 293 37.64 -23.55 -6.08
N GLU A 294 36.93 -22.47 -6.39
CA GLU A 294 37.57 -21.17 -6.68
C GLU A 294 37.36 -20.11 -5.59
N SER A 295 36.24 -20.17 -4.89
CA SER A 295 35.93 -19.25 -3.79
C SER A 295 36.27 -19.84 -2.42
N SER A 296 36.29 -18.99 -1.41
CA SER A 296 36.54 -19.32 -0.01
C SER A 296 35.26 -19.56 0.80
N ILE A 297 34.09 -19.49 0.17
CA ILE A 297 32.82 -19.66 0.86
C ILE A 297 32.56 -21.12 1.21
N HIS A 298 31.96 -21.36 2.38
CA HIS A 298 31.43 -22.68 2.69
C HIS A 298 30.09 -22.87 1.96
N SER A 299 29.89 -24.02 1.33
CA SER A 299 28.62 -24.34 0.64
C SER A 299 27.40 -24.22 1.56
N SER A 300 27.55 -24.53 2.85
CA SER A 300 26.52 -24.30 3.86
C SER A 300 26.09 -22.84 4.05
N GLN A 301 26.85 -21.85 3.58
CA GLN A 301 26.46 -20.43 3.59
C GLN A 301 25.63 -20.03 2.36
N VAL A 302 25.52 -20.88 1.34
CA VAL A 302 24.90 -20.57 0.06
C VAL A 302 23.46 -21.09 0.02
N TRP A 303 22.51 -20.19 -0.21
CA TRP A 303 21.12 -20.52 -0.47
C TRP A 303 20.93 -20.77 -1.97
N TRP A 304 20.83 -22.05 -2.33
CA TRP A 304 20.64 -22.46 -3.73
C TRP A 304 19.18 -22.30 -4.13
N LEU A 305 18.88 -21.18 -4.81
CA LEU A 305 17.56 -20.84 -5.31
C LEU A 305 17.18 -21.55 -6.65
N PRO A 306 18.09 -21.77 -7.62
CA PRO A 306 17.72 -22.30 -8.93
C PRO A 306 16.96 -23.63 -8.86
N PRO A 307 15.79 -23.76 -9.51
CA PRO A 307 15.03 -25.01 -9.51
C PRO A 307 15.61 -26.07 -10.45
N GLU A 308 16.35 -25.67 -11.50
CA GLU A 308 16.88 -26.58 -12.50
C GLU A 308 17.97 -27.49 -11.94
N LEU A 309 17.96 -28.76 -12.36
CA LEU A 309 18.94 -29.78 -11.99
C LEU A 309 19.15 -29.91 -10.46
N ARG A 310 18.11 -29.64 -9.67
CA ARG A 310 18.21 -29.61 -8.21
C ARG A 310 18.67 -30.94 -7.60
N GLU A 311 18.16 -32.07 -8.10
CA GLU A 311 18.59 -33.41 -7.63
C GLU A 311 20.09 -33.62 -7.85
N PHE A 312 20.59 -33.21 -9.02
CA PHE A 312 22.02 -33.25 -9.34
C PHE A 312 22.85 -32.33 -8.44
N VAL A 313 22.36 -31.11 -8.16
CA VAL A 313 23.02 -30.17 -7.25
C VAL A 313 23.08 -30.75 -5.83
N GLN A 314 21.99 -31.35 -5.34
CA GLN A 314 21.95 -31.99 -4.01
C GLN A 314 22.90 -33.17 -3.90
N GLU A 315 23.08 -33.94 -4.99
CA GLU A 315 24.03 -35.06 -5.04
C GLU A 315 25.49 -34.58 -5.01
N ILE A 316 25.82 -33.53 -5.77
CA ILE A 316 27.19 -33.00 -5.86
C ILE A 316 27.58 -32.18 -4.63
N ASP A 317 26.65 -31.38 -4.10
CA ASP A 317 26.88 -30.50 -2.97
C ASP A 317 25.69 -30.51 -2.00
N PRO A 318 25.63 -31.50 -1.09
CA PRO A 318 24.54 -31.61 -0.14
C PRO A 318 24.55 -30.52 0.93
N GLU A 319 25.63 -29.74 1.07
CA GLU A 319 25.71 -28.67 2.06
C GLU A 319 24.97 -27.40 1.62
N LEU A 320 24.76 -27.21 0.31
CA LEU A 320 23.99 -26.08 -0.22
C LEU A 320 22.58 -26.04 0.37
N GLN A 321 22.19 -24.89 0.92
CA GLN A 321 20.85 -24.73 1.50
C GLN A 321 19.80 -24.58 0.40
N GLN A 322 19.11 -25.68 0.12
CA GLN A 322 18.09 -25.76 -0.91
C GLN A 322 16.92 -24.82 -0.60
N THR A 323 16.77 -23.79 -1.44
CA THR A 323 15.75 -22.74 -1.30
C THR A 323 14.87 -22.71 -2.54
N THR A 324 13.58 -22.42 -2.41
CA THR A 324 12.65 -22.35 -3.56
C THR A 324 11.70 -21.16 -3.46
N ALA A 325 11.29 -20.63 -4.60
CA ALA A 325 10.20 -19.65 -4.69
C ALA A 325 8.81 -20.30 -4.80
N GLU A 326 8.75 -21.59 -5.11
CA GLU A 326 7.51 -22.33 -5.27
C GLU A 326 6.91 -22.68 -3.90
N GLN A 327 5.68 -22.26 -3.66
CA GLN A 327 4.96 -22.62 -2.45
C GLN A 327 4.33 -24.00 -2.59
N ALA A 328 4.62 -24.88 -1.63
CA ALA A 328 4.02 -26.20 -1.52
C ALA A 328 3.74 -26.50 -0.03
N PRO A 329 2.94 -27.55 0.28
CA PRO A 329 2.82 -28.08 1.63
C PRO A 329 4.19 -28.36 2.26
N VAL A 330 4.29 -28.24 3.58
CA VAL A 330 5.59 -28.36 4.30
C VAL A 330 6.16 -29.76 4.11
N GLU A 331 5.32 -30.78 4.08
CA GLU A 331 5.69 -32.17 3.86
C GLU A 331 6.35 -32.36 2.48
N ASP A 332 5.78 -31.75 1.44
CA ASP A 332 6.33 -31.82 0.07
C ASP A 332 7.66 -31.06 -0.06
N LEU A 333 7.82 -29.97 0.70
CA LEU A 333 9.09 -29.23 0.76
C LEU A 333 10.17 -30.06 1.47
N GLN A 334 9.82 -30.70 2.59
CA GLN A 334 10.74 -31.57 3.33
C GLN A 334 11.18 -32.78 2.52
N LEU A 335 10.26 -33.43 1.79
CA LEU A 335 10.58 -34.56 0.90
C LEU A 335 11.58 -34.18 -0.21
N ARG A 336 11.57 -32.91 -0.64
CA ARG A 336 12.51 -32.37 -1.64
C ARG A 336 13.79 -31.80 -1.03
N HIS A 337 14.02 -32.02 0.27
CA HIS A 337 15.13 -31.45 1.05
C HIS A 337 15.20 -29.92 1.00
N ILE A 338 14.06 -29.24 0.83
CA ILE A 338 13.98 -27.78 0.85
C ILE A 338 13.96 -27.29 2.28
N SER A 339 14.91 -26.41 2.64
CA SER A 339 15.00 -25.83 3.98
C SER A 339 14.34 -24.46 4.08
N ARG A 340 14.14 -23.77 2.96
CA ARG A 340 13.71 -22.35 2.95
C ARG A 340 12.85 -22.00 1.75
N LEU A 341 11.94 -21.05 1.96
CA LEU A 341 11.17 -20.39 0.91
C LEU A 341 11.73 -18.99 0.65
N ASN A 342 11.90 -18.62 -0.62
CA ASN A 342 12.22 -17.27 -1.06
C ASN A 342 11.04 -16.72 -1.88
N ILE A 343 10.16 -15.94 -1.27
CA ILE A 343 8.88 -15.54 -1.88
C ILE A 343 8.70 -14.03 -1.91
N HIS A 344 7.92 -13.56 -2.89
CA HIS A 344 7.55 -12.15 -2.95
C HIS A 344 6.70 -11.76 -1.74
N TYR A 345 6.91 -10.56 -1.18
CA TYR A 345 6.24 -10.11 0.05
C TYR A 345 4.71 -10.11 -0.02
N SER A 346 4.12 -10.01 -1.22
CA SER A 346 2.67 -10.04 -1.42
C SER A 346 2.04 -11.40 -1.09
N SER A 347 2.85 -12.47 -1.07
CA SER A 347 2.42 -13.83 -0.74
C SER A 347 2.76 -14.21 0.70
N MET A 348 3.06 -13.21 1.53
CA MET A 348 3.38 -13.40 2.94
C MET A 348 2.21 -14.03 3.70
N SER A 349 2.52 -15.13 4.37
CA SER A 349 1.63 -15.80 5.31
C SER A 349 2.48 -16.36 6.45
N GLU A 350 1.86 -16.58 7.60
CA GLU A 350 2.50 -17.34 8.69
C GLU A 350 2.74 -18.77 8.18
N LYS A 351 3.99 -19.24 8.28
CA LYS A 351 4.42 -20.56 7.81
C LYS A 351 5.42 -21.17 8.79
N GLU A 352 5.38 -22.50 8.90
CA GLU A 352 6.28 -23.25 9.79
C GLU A 352 7.69 -23.43 9.20
N ILE A 353 7.85 -23.27 7.88
CA ILE A 353 9.17 -23.32 7.21
C ILE A 353 9.83 -21.94 7.20
N SER A 354 11.16 -21.91 7.20
CA SER A 354 11.91 -20.66 7.15
C SER A 354 11.65 -19.88 5.86
N THR A 355 11.39 -18.59 5.98
CA THR A 355 10.95 -17.72 4.88
C THR A 355 11.86 -16.50 4.71
N ASN A 356 12.28 -16.25 3.47
CA ASN A 356 12.84 -14.99 3.01
C ASN A 356 11.80 -14.26 2.15
N LEU A 357 11.55 -12.98 2.47
CA LEU A 357 10.61 -12.15 1.72
C LEU A 357 11.36 -11.08 0.92
N TYR A 358 11.00 -10.87 -0.34
CA TYR A 358 11.62 -9.85 -1.19
C TYR A 358 10.60 -9.03 -1.98
N VAL A 359 10.90 -7.79 -2.38
CA VAL A 359 11.93 -6.89 -1.81
C VAL A 359 11.24 -5.95 -0.83
N ILE A 360 11.67 -5.93 0.43
CA ILE A 360 11.06 -5.11 1.49
C ILE A 360 12.02 -4.00 1.88
N SER A 361 11.73 -2.77 1.49
CA SER A 361 12.59 -1.61 1.80
C SER A 361 11.92 -0.59 2.73
N GLU A 362 10.61 -0.71 2.96
CA GLU A 362 9.86 0.22 3.78
C GLU A 362 9.76 -0.24 5.25
N PRO A 363 10.00 0.66 6.23
CA PRO A 363 9.92 0.33 7.67
C PRO A 363 8.59 -0.28 8.11
N TRP A 364 7.49 0.18 7.53
CA TRP A 364 6.16 -0.33 7.84
C TRP A 364 5.95 -1.75 7.32
N LEU A 365 6.47 -2.06 6.13
CA LEU A 365 6.34 -3.38 5.51
C LEU A 365 7.27 -4.38 6.20
N TYR A 366 8.45 -3.94 6.62
CA TYR A 366 9.33 -4.72 7.49
C TYR A 366 8.67 -5.05 8.82
N SER A 367 7.98 -4.07 9.43
CA SER A 367 7.21 -4.29 10.65
C SER A 367 6.14 -5.36 10.46
N LEU A 368 5.41 -5.33 9.34
CA LEU A 368 4.41 -6.33 9.02
C LEU A 368 5.03 -7.72 8.81
N ALA A 369 6.17 -7.81 8.11
CA ALA A 369 6.92 -9.05 7.93
C ALA A 369 7.41 -9.64 9.24
N TRP A 370 7.91 -8.80 10.14
CA TRP A 370 8.32 -9.21 11.49
C TRP A 370 7.12 -9.77 12.27
N CYS A 371 5.99 -9.05 12.28
CA CYS A 371 4.78 -9.52 12.96
C CYS A 371 4.24 -10.84 12.38
N ALA A 372 4.36 -11.05 11.06
CA ALA A 372 3.94 -12.25 10.35
C ALA A 372 4.90 -13.45 10.52
N GLY A 373 6.01 -13.28 11.25
CA GLY A 373 6.97 -14.36 11.51
C GLY A 373 7.94 -14.64 10.37
N ALA A 374 8.22 -13.67 9.50
CA ALA A 374 9.26 -13.81 8.49
C ALA A 374 10.63 -14.00 9.16
N HIS A 375 11.44 -14.92 8.65
CA HIS A 375 12.77 -15.19 9.23
C HIS A 375 13.84 -14.25 8.66
N SER A 376 13.66 -13.83 7.41
CA SER A 376 14.58 -12.96 6.68
C SER A 376 13.83 -12.12 5.65
N VAL A 377 14.41 -10.99 5.27
CA VAL A 377 13.93 -10.16 4.16
C VAL A 377 15.08 -9.71 3.28
N ALA A 378 14.90 -9.74 1.96
CA ALA A 378 15.80 -9.05 1.03
C ALA A 378 15.39 -7.58 0.92
N THR A 379 16.35 -6.67 1.09
CA THR A 379 16.07 -5.23 1.21
C THR A 379 17.11 -4.36 0.51
N ASN A 380 16.66 -3.24 -0.06
CA ASN A 380 17.56 -2.18 -0.55
C ASN A 380 18.01 -1.24 0.59
N ALA A 381 17.35 -1.33 1.75
CA ALA A 381 17.36 -0.32 2.81
C ALA A 381 17.93 -0.84 4.13
N VAL A 382 18.97 -1.69 4.09
CA VAL A 382 19.58 -2.32 5.29
C VAL A 382 19.84 -1.29 6.39
N HIS A 383 20.47 -0.15 6.04
CA HIS A 383 20.82 0.94 6.95
C HIS A 383 19.61 1.62 7.64
N ILE A 384 18.42 1.55 7.03
CA ILE A 384 17.19 2.07 7.63
C ILE A 384 16.57 1.00 8.53
N LEU A 385 16.41 -0.22 8.00
CA LEU A 385 15.67 -1.28 8.68
C LEU A 385 16.42 -1.83 9.89
N LYS A 386 17.77 -1.86 9.88
CA LYS A 386 18.57 -2.34 11.03
C LYS A 386 18.34 -1.54 12.30
N ASN A 387 17.94 -0.28 12.18
CA ASN A 387 17.68 0.61 13.32
C ASN A 387 16.31 0.39 13.96
N LEU A 388 15.42 -0.42 13.36
CA LEU A 388 14.10 -0.72 13.92
C LEU A 388 14.22 -1.74 15.07
N GLN A 389 14.06 -1.24 16.30
CA GLN A 389 14.10 -2.07 17.52
C GLN A 389 12.81 -2.85 17.77
N LYS A 390 11.69 -2.42 17.17
CA LYS A 390 10.37 -3.07 17.28
C LYS A 390 9.52 -2.73 16.05
N PRO A 391 8.50 -3.54 15.72
CA PRO A 391 7.55 -3.20 14.67
C PRO A 391 6.81 -1.90 15.01
N LEU A 392 6.65 -1.00 14.02
CA LEU A 392 6.04 0.32 14.21
C LEU A 392 4.58 0.26 14.67
N PHE A 393 3.85 -0.80 14.30
CA PHE A 393 2.42 -0.95 14.56
C PHE A 393 2.08 -2.11 15.51
N LEU A 394 3.06 -2.58 16.27
CA LEU A 394 2.82 -3.64 17.27
C LEU A 394 1.88 -3.12 18.36
N MET A 395 0.78 -3.84 18.57
CA MET A 395 -0.23 -3.50 19.57
C MET A 395 -0.73 -4.78 20.23
N THR A 396 -0.88 -4.78 21.56
CA THR A 396 -1.50 -5.94 22.22
C THR A 396 -3.01 -5.99 21.96
N LEU A 397 -3.63 -7.14 22.18
CA LEU A 397 -5.08 -7.29 22.03
C LEU A 397 -5.84 -6.34 22.98
N ASP A 398 -5.32 -6.16 24.20
CA ASP A 398 -5.89 -5.24 25.19
C ASP A 398 -5.73 -3.78 24.79
N GLU A 399 -4.56 -3.37 24.29
CA GLU A 399 -4.33 -2.01 23.78
C GLU A 399 -5.26 -1.70 22.59
N TYR A 400 -5.39 -2.64 21.66
CA TYR A 400 -6.27 -2.52 20.51
C TYR A 400 -7.74 -2.41 20.93
N ARG A 401 -8.20 -3.30 21.82
CA ARG A 401 -9.55 -3.28 22.35
C ARG A 401 -9.85 -2.00 23.13
N LEU A 402 -8.92 -1.53 23.94
CA LEU A 402 -9.08 -0.29 24.71
C LEU A 402 -9.20 0.92 23.77
N MET A 403 -8.27 1.04 22.80
CA MET A 403 -8.28 2.09 21.79
C MET A 403 -9.59 2.12 21.01
N TRP A 404 -10.06 0.94 20.57
CA TRP A 404 -11.32 0.79 19.88
C TRP A 404 -12.51 1.23 20.75
N ILE A 405 -12.68 0.66 21.95
CA ILE A 405 -13.80 0.96 22.84
C ILE A 405 -13.85 2.45 23.19
N LEU A 406 -12.71 3.06 23.50
CA LEU A 406 -12.65 4.48 23.85
C LEU A 406 -13.04 5.38 22.68
N THR A 407 -12.57 5.06 21.47
CA THR A 407 -12.89 5.82 20.25
C THR A 407 -14.39 5.79 19.96
N ASP A 408 -15.01 4.62 20.04
CA ASP A 408 -16.43 4.43 19.73
C ASP A 408 -17.33 5.07 20.79
N ILE A 409 -16.99 4.93 22.08
CA ILE A 409 -17.72 5.58 23.17
C ILE A 409 -17.63 7.10 23.05
N ALA A 410 -16.43 7.65 22.81
CA ALA A 410 -16.24 9.08 22.65
C ALA A 410 -17.04 9.62 21.45
N SER A 411 -16.98 8.94 20.30
CA SER A 411 -17.78 9.29 19.12
C SER A 411 -19.28 9.23 19.42
N LEU A 412 -19.77 8.17 20.06
CA LEU A 412 -21.18 8.02 20.40
C LEU A 412 -21.67 9.18 21.30
N ILE A 413 -20.91 9.52 22.33
CA ILE A 413 -21.24 10.65 23.23
C ILE A 413 -21.32 11.95 22.43
N LEU A 414 -20.31 12.24 21.59
CA LEU A 414 -20.27 13.47 20.80
C LEU A 414 -21.43 13.55 19.80
N VAL A 415 -21.72 12.47 19.07
CA VAL A 415 -22.85 12.42 18.14
C VAL A 415 -24.16 12.66 18.88
N VAL A 416 -24.38 12.00 20.02
CA VAL A 416 -25.59 12.21 20.82
C VAL A 416 -25.70 13.66 21.29
N LEU A 417 -24.62 14.25 21.81
CA LEU A 417 -24.60 15.65 22.25
C LEU A 417 -24.94 16.61 21.10
N ILE A 418 -24.39 16.38 19.90
CA ILE A 418 -24.65 17.20 18.71
C ILE A 418 -26.12 17.11 18.30
N PHE A 419 -26.69 15.91 18.25
CA PHE A 419 -28.11 15.72 17.90
C PHE A 419 -29.05 16.30 18.96
N VAL A 420 -28.72 16.16 20.26
CA VAL A 420 -29.49 16.77 21.36
C VAL A 420 -29.43 18.28 21.28
N PHE A 421 -28.24 18.86 21.07
CA PHE A 421 -28.05 20.30 20.93
C PHE A 421 -28.86 20.88 19.77
N HIS A 422 -28.78 20.30 18.57
CA HIS A 422 -29.55 20.74 17.42
C HIS A 422 -31.05 20.56 17.63
N GLY A 423 -31.48 19.46 18.25
CA GLY A 423 -32.88 19.21 18.57
C GLY A 423 -33.44 20.20 19.59
N TRP A 424 -32.67 20.54 20.62
CA TRP A 424 -33.03 21.58 21.59
C TRP A 424 -33.10 22.96 20.93
N ARG A 425 -32.08 23.34 20.13
CA ARG A 425 -32.00 24.63 19.47
C ARG A 425 -33.19 24.89 18.54
N GLU A 426 -33.56 23.91 17.71
CA GLU A 426 -34.69 24.05 16.78
C GLU A 426 -36.06 24.01 17.51
N ARG A 427 -36.19 23.25 18.60
CA ARG A 427 -37.40 23.31 19.47
C ARG A 427 -37.51 24.65 20.20
N GLY A 428 -36.40 25.21 20.67
CA GLY A 428 -36.34 26.54 21.30
C GLY A 428 -36.68 27.67 20.32
N LEU A 429 -36.22 27.56 19.07
CA LEU A 429 -36.62 28.47 17.99
C LEU A 429 -38.13 28.37 17.69
N ALA A 430 -38.67 27.16 17.59
CA ALA A 430 -40.10 26.94 17.38
C ALA A 430 -40.97 27.54 18.51
N LEU A 431 -40.53 27.43 19.77
CA LEU A 431 -41.21 28.05 20.92
C LEU A 431 -41.14 29.59 20.93
N SER A 432 -40.07 30.18 20.38
CA SER A 432 -39.93 31.64 20.27
C SER A 432 -40.74 32.25 19.10
N VAL A 433 -40.89 31.50 18.00
CA VAL A 433 -41.71 31.94 16.86
C VAL A 433 -43.19 31.90 17.25
N ASP A 434 -43.62 30.88 18.00
CA ASP A 434 -45.02 30.77 18.43
C ASP A 434 -45.39 31.81 19.51
N SER A 435 -44.45 32.28 20.34
CA SER A 435 -44.71 33.39 21.26
C SER A 435 -44.80 34.74 20.53
N SER A 436 -44.03 34.93 19.45
CA SER A 436 -44.13 36.12 18.61
C SER A 436 -45.44 36.16 17.80
N SER A 437 -45.91 35.00 17.29
CA SER A 437 -47.17 34.90 16.56
C SER A 437 -48.39 35.17 17.48
N VAL A 438 -48.33 34.75 18.76
CA VAL A 438 -49.36 35.04 19.75
C VAL A 438 -49.41 36.53 20.12
N LEU A 439 -48.27 37.23 20.17
CA LEU A 439 -48.22 38.67 20.42
C LEU A 439 -48.79 39.47 19.24
N GLU A 440 -48.48 39.07 18.02
CA GLU A 440 -48.94 39.73 16.78
C GLU A 440 -50.46 39.52 16.57
N ASN A 441 -50.97 38.33 16.89
CA ASN A 441 -52.39 38.00 16.80
C ASN A 441 -53.24 38.69 17.90
N ARG A 442 -52.63 39.08 19.04
CA ARG A 442 -53.27 39.95 20.04
C ARG A 442 -53.43 41.39 19.54
N SER A 443 -52.39 41.93 18.90
CA SER A 443 -52.43 43.28 18.30
C SER A 443 -53.47 43.37 17.19
N TYR A 444 -53.57 42.33 16.34
CA TYR A 444 -54.52 42.28 15.24
C TYR A 444 -55.99 42.15 15.69
N ARG A 445 -56.26 41.45 16.80
CA ARG A 445 -57.61 41.36 17.37
C ARG A 445 -58.08 42.67 18.01
N GLN A 446 -57.17 43.42 18.65
CA GLN A 446 -57.49 44.70 19.27
C GLN A 446 -57.84 45.77 18.22
N PHE A 447 -57.15 45.78 17.08
CA PHE A 447 -57.47 46.67 15.95
C PHE A 447 -58.83 46.35 15.30
N ARG A 448 -59.23 45.08 15.26
CA ARG A 448 -60.50 44.67 14.62
C ARG A 448 -61.73 45.06 15.45
N THR A 449 -61.60 45.11 16.77
CA THR A 449 -62.67 45.59 17.66
C THR A 449 -62.91 47.09 17.53
N GLU A 450 -61.85 47.92 17.42
CA GLU A 450 -62.02 49.36 17.24
C GLU A 450 -62.64 49.75 15.88
N VAL A 451 -62.35 48.98 14.82
CA VAL A 451 -62.92 49.27 13.49
C VAL A 451 -64.41 48.92 13.41
N ASN A 452 -64.88 47.86 14.09
CA ASN A 452 -66.29 47.47 14.05
C ASN A 452 -67.23 48.43 14.81
N ASP A 453 -66.75 49.14 15.83
CA ASP A 453 -67.54 50.15 16.55
C ASP A 453 -67.71 51.46 15.75
N VAL A 454 -66.89 51.68 14.71
CA VAL A 454 -67.01 52.86 13.83
C VAL A 454 -68.04 52.63 12.72
N TRP A 455 -68.27 51.39 12.28
CA TRP A 455 -69.17 51.06 11.16
C TRP A 455 -70.64 50.83 11.57
N SER A 456 -70.95 50.75 12.85
CA SER A 456 -72.32 50.58 13.36
C SER A 456 -73.10 51.89 13.51
N LEU A 457 -72.45 53.05 13.34
CA LEU A 457 -73.08 54.38 13.47
C LEU A 457 -73.54 55.02 12.14
N SER A 458 -73.24 54.41 10.97
CA SER A 458 -73.47 55.05 9.67
C SER A 458 -74.64 54.52 8.83
N ASN A 459 -75.41 53.52 9.29
CA ASN A 459 -76.50 52.90 8.51
C ASN A 459 -77.90 53.14 9.09
N MET A 460 -78.24 54.39 9.39
CA MET A 460 -79.59 54.77 9.83
C MET A 460 -80.10 56.04 9.14
N SER A 461 -80.19 56.03 7.80
CA SER A 461 -81.13 56.87 7.05
C SER A 461 -81.16 56.51 5.55
N ALA A 462 -82.26 55.92 5.08
CA ALA A 462 -82.92 56.23 3.79
C ALA A 462 -83.96 55.14 3.49
N SER A 463 -85.22 55.43 3.81
CA SER A 463 -86.41 54.79 3.24
C SER A 463 -86.78 55.56 1.96
N ASP A 464 -87.31 54.90 0.92
CA ASP A 464 -88.73 54.96 0.53
C ASP A 464 -88.97 54.47 -0.92
N LYS A 465 -90.00 53.62 -1.08
CA LYS A 465 -91.00 53.46 -2.18
C LYS A 465 -90.56 53.26 -3.66
N GLN A 466 -91.28 52.58 -4.56
CA GLN A 466 -92.50 51.74 -4.61
C GLN A 466 -92.71 51.41 -6.12
N GLU A 467 -92.87 50.12 -6.48
CA GLU A 467 -93.70 49.46 -7.54
C GLU A 467 -94.07 50.12 -8.92
N PRO A 468 -94.66 49.39 -9.90
CA PRO A 468 -94.80 47.93 -10.10
C PRO A 468 -94.64 47.41 -11.57
N ASP A 469 -94.69 46.07 -11.69
CA ASP A 469 -95.22 45.18 -12.75
C ASP A 469 -94.80 45.32 -14.22
N ALA A 470 -93.99 44.37 -14.70
CA ALA A 470 -94.35 43.26 -15.61
C ALA A 470 -93.10 42.51 -16.10
#